data_AF-A0AAD6Q3R1-F1
#
_entry.id   AF-A0AAD6Q3R1-F1
#
_cell.length_a   1.000
_cell.length_b   1.000
_cell.length_c   1.000
_cell.angle_alpha   90.00
_cell.angle_beta   90.00
_cell.angle_gamma   90.00
#
_symmetry.space_group_name_H-M   'P 1'
#
loop_
_entity.id
_entity.type
_entity.pdbx_description
1 polymer ?
#
loop_
_entity_poly.entity_id
_entity_poly.type
_entity_poly.pdbx_seq_one_letter_code
_entity_poly.pdbx_strand_id
1 'polypeptide(L)'
;MCDIPNALALVHRSAGVIMPVSIDESIPFPFPLSLISPEDYSQLLDYMRSTQTPTATILMTEPVKDVMAPTVVSISSRGPSPITPDILKPDLAAPGLNILAAWSPLGGASISPWDDRTVDYFVISGTSMSCPHVTGVAAFVKAAHPSWSPAAIMSALMTTATIMDSRKNADAKFAYGSGQIDPLKALNPGLIYNASEADYVNFPRKEGDNTTLARIISGDNSTCPSNELGKAWDLNYPTFALSLLDGETVMATFPRTVTNVGTPKSKQHLLCKGFNAIPIHCYCTTISSFLLTGWRGEIIHC
;
A
#
# COMPACT_ATOMS: atom_id res chain seq x y z
N MET A 1 -11.30 -12.04 37.89
CA MET A 1 -10.37 -11.87 36.75
C MET A 1 -9.19 -12.78 36.99
N CYS A 2 -8.81 -13.61 36.02
CA CYS A 2 -7.55 -14.34 36.09
C CYS A 2 -6.51 -13.48 35.39
N ASP A 3 -5.51 -13.00 36.13
CA ASP A 3 -4.27 -12.48 35.57
C ASP A 3 -3.44 -13.68 35.09
N ILE A 4 -3.03 -13.68 33.82
CA ILE A 4 -2.25 -14.75 33.22
C ILE A 4 -1.06 -14.12 32.51
N PRO A 5 0.09 -14.02 33.21
CA PRO A 5 1.33 -13.68 32.56
C PRO A 5 1.70 -14.84 31.64
N ASN A 6 1.86 -14.57 30.35
CA ASN A 6 2.14 -15.51 29.26
C ASN A 6 0.93 -16.33 28.76
N ALA A 7 0.11 -15.71 27.89
CA ALA A 7 -0.64 -16.23 26.73
C ALA A 7 -1.24 -17.66 26.70
N LEU A 8 -1.41 -18.36 27.82
CA LEU A 8 -2.09 -19.65 27.90
C LEU A 8 -3.11 -19.60 29.03
N ALA A 9 -4.28 -19.04 28.70
CA ALA A 9 -5.43 -19.04 29.58
C ALA A 9 -6.10 -20.41 29.58
N LEU A 10 -5.74 -21.28 30.53
CA LEU A 10 -6.63 -22.36 30.97
C LEU A 10 -7.78 -21.73 31.78
N VAL A 11 -8.86 -21.41 31.07
CA VAL A 11 -10.09 -20.85 31.60
C VAL A 11 -10.88 -21.95 32.33
N HIS A 12 -10.71 -22.03 33.64
CA HIS A 12 -11.74 -22.59 34.50
C HIS A 12 -12.25 -21.49 35.44
N ARG A 13 -13.47 -20.99 35.16
CA ARG A 13 -14.33 -20.11 36.00
C ARG A 13 -14.19 -18.57 35.88
N SER A 14 -13.52 -18.00 34.88
CA SER A 14 -13.58 -16.55 34.63
C SER A 14 -14.77 -16.14 33.73
N ALA A 15 -15.37 -14.97 33.98
CA ALA A 15 -16.46 -14.42 33.16
C ALA A 15 -15.98 -13.66 31.91
N GLY A 16 -14.68 -13.38 31.82
CA GLY A 16 -14.04 -12.65 30.73
C GLY A 16 -12.54 -12.44 30.99
N VAL A 17 -11.82 -11.92 29.99
CA VAL A 17 -10.36 -11.74 30.02
C VAL A 17 -9.99 -10.32 29.61
N ILE A 18 -9.04 -9.70 30.32
CA ILE A 18 -8.41 -8.44 29.92
C ILE A 18 -6.92 -8.73 29.72
N MET A 19 -6.38 -8.43 28.53
CA MET A 19 -4.98 -8.73 28.22
C MET A 19 -4.21 -7.48 27.76
N PRO A 20 -2.96 -7.29 28.24
CA PRO A 20 -2.09 -6.20 27.80
C PRO A 20 -1.44 -6.54 26.45
N VAL A 21 -2.15 -6.27 25.37
CA VAL A 21 -1.65 -6.51 24.01
C VAL A 21 -2.01 -5.31 23.16
N SER A 22 -0.98 -4.66 22.61
CA SER A 22 -1.14 -3.57 21.66
C SER A 22 -1.16 -4.14 20.24
N ILE A 23 -2.36 -4.29 19.68
CA ILE A 23 -2.56 -4.57 18.25
C ILE A 23 -3.51 -3.53 17.67
N ASP A 24 -3.34 -3.25 16.38
CA ASP A 24 -4.18 -2.32 15.63
C ASP A 24 -5.36 -3.01 14.92
N GLU A 25 -5.50 -4.33 15.05
CA GLU A 25 -6.59 -5.11 14.47
C GLU A 25 -7.62 -5.61 15.50
N SER A 26 -8.88 -5.73 15.06
CA SER A 26 -9.94 -6.35 15.83
C SER A 26 -9.90 -7.86 15.63
N ILE A 27 -9.83 -8.60 16.74
CA ILE A 27 -9.85 -10.07 16.74
C ILE A 27 -11.08 -10.53 17.52
N PRO A 28 -12.05 -11.20 16.88
CA PRO A 28 -13.20 -11.77 17.58
C PRO A 28 -12.79 -13.03 18.35
N PHE A 29 -13.23 -13.11 19.62
CA PHE A 29 -12.98 -14.23 20.53
C PHE A 29 -14.31 -14.93 20.92
N PRO A 30 -14.28 -16.21 21.34
CA PRO A 30 -15.48 -16.95 21.78
C PRO A 30 -16.03 -16.54 23.14
N PHE A 31 -15.35 -15.64 23.86
CA PHE A 31 -15.76 -15.15 25.18
C PHE A 31 -15.46 -13.65 25.32
N PRO A 32 -16.07 -12.94 26.30
CA PRO A 32 -15.80 -11.53 26.53
C PRO A 32 -14.32 -11.28 26.80
N LEU A 33 -13.69 -10.50 25.91
CA LEU A 33 -12.27 -10.20 25.97
C LEU A 33 -12.01 -8.75 25.55
N SER A 34 -11.14 -8.07 26.30
CA SER A 34 -10.67 -6.73 25.95
C SER A 34 -9.14 -6.73 25.90
N LEU A 35 -8.59 -6.26 24.79
CA LEU A 35 -7.16 -5.99 24.65
C LEU A 35 -6.94 -4.53 25.04
N ILE A 36 -6.01 -4.29 25.96
CA ILE A 36 -5.68 -2.96 26.43
C ILE A 36 -4.21 -2.65 26.20
N SER A 37 -3.88 -1.36 26.15
CA SER A 37 -2.50 -0.91 26.01
C SER A 37 -1.67 -1.33 27.24
N PRO A 38 -0.34 -1.49 27.11
CA PRO A 38 0.55 -1.68 28.25
C PRO A 38 0.41 -0.57 29.31
N GLU A 39 0.15 0.66 28.86
CA GLU A 39 -0.08 1.83 29.72
C GLU A 39 -1.37 1.66 30.55
N ASP A 40 -2.49 1.29 29.93
CA ASP A 40 -3.74 1.03 30.64
C ASP A 40 -3.65 -0.19 31.55
N TYR A 41 -2.83 -1.18 31.18
CA TYR A 41 -2.58 -2.34 32.03
C TYR A 41 -1.90 -1.98 33.35
N SER A 42 -0.99 -0.99 33.33
CA SER A 42 -0.38 -0.49 34.57
C SER A 42 -1.43 0.12 35.51
N GLN A 43 -2.37 0.89 34.97
CA GLN A 43 -3.49 1.46 35.72
C GLN A 43 -4.43 0.37 36.25
N LEU A 44 -4.64 -0.69 35.47
CA LEU A 44 -5.43 -1.85 35.89
C LEU A 44 -4.79 -2.57 37.08
N LEU A 45 -3.46 -2.78 37.06
CA LEU A 45 -2.73 -3.39 38.17
C LEU A 45 -2.81 -2.56 39.44
N ASP A 46 -2.71 -1.23 39.31
CA ASP A 46 -2.84 -0.32 40.45
C ASP A 46 -4.26 -0.34 41.03
N TYR A 47 -5.29 -0.36 40.17
CA TYR A 47 -6.68 -0.56 40.59
C TYR A 47 -6.86 -1.88 41.34
N MET A 48 -6.32 -2.99 40.83
CA MET A 48 -6.42 -4.30 41.47
C MET A 48 -5.75 -4.35 42.85
N ARG A 49 -4.68 -3.58 43.07
CA ARG A 49 -4.01 -3.47 44.39
C ARG A 49 -4.74 -2.54 45.35
N SER A 50 -5.55 -1.60 44.83
CA SER A 50 -6.21 -0.56 45.64
C SER A 50 -7.44 -1.05 46.42
N THR A 51 -8.02 -2.20 46.06
CA THR A 51 -9.24 -2.74 46.67
C THR A 51 -9.15 -4.24 46.89
N GLN A 52 -9.79 -4.75 47.94
CA GLN A 52 -9.83 -6.18 48.26
C GLN A 52 -10.72 -6.98 47.30
N THR A 53 -11.68 -6.33 46.65
CA THR A 53 -12.64 -6.96 45.72
C THR A 53 -12.75 -6.15 44.43
N PRO A 54 -11.73 -6.19 43.56
CA PRO A 54 -11.77 -5.48 42.29
C PRO A 54 -12.84 -6.08 41.38
N THR A 55 -13.69 -5.21 40.82
CA THR A 55 -14.72 -5.58 39.83
C THR A 55 -14.54 -4.76 38.55
N ALA A 56 -14.90 -5.33 37.41
CA ALA A 56 -14.84 -4.66 36.11
C ALA A 56 -15.93 -5.22 35.20
N THR A 57 -16.31 -4.45 34.18
CA THR A 57 -17.29 -4.85 33.17
C THR A 57 -16.67 -4.68 31.79
N ILE A 58 -16.69 -5.75 30.99
CA ILE A 58 -16.30 -5.69 29.57
C ILE A 58 -17.58 -5.38 28.78
N LEU A 59 -17.59 -4.24 28.10
CA LEU A 59 -18.71 -3.79 27.29
C LEU A 59 -18.63 -4.34 25.86
N MET A 60 -19.74 -4.23 25.11
CA MET A 60 -19.73 -4.53 23.69
C MET A 60 -18.87 -3.53 22.92
N THR A 61 -18.25 -4.00 21.83
CA THR A 61 -17.45 -3.15 20.95
C THR A 61 -18.33 -2.12 20.25
N GLU A 62 -17.88 -0.87 20.25
CA GLU A 62 -18.51 0.23 19.52
C GLU A 62 -17.53 0.81 18.50
N PRO A 63 -18.01 1.22 17.31
CA PRO A 63 -17.16 1.87 16.32
C PRO A 63 -16.80 3.29 16.76
N VAL A 64 -15.51 3.62 16.70
CA VAL A 64 -15.00 4.96 16.97
C VAL A 64 -14.35 5.52 15.71
N LYS A 65 -14.57 6.80 15.44
CA LYS A 65 -13.89 7.50 14.34
C LYS A 65 -12.44 7.79 14.73
N ASP A 66 -11.50 7.11 14.09
CA ASP A 66 -10.09 7.45 14.20
C ASP A 66 -9.79 8.72 13.40
N VAL A 67 -9.35 9.77 14.09
CA VAL A 67 -8.93 11.05 13.49
C VAL A 67 -7.53 10.99 12.89
N MET A 68 -6.76 9.94 13.21
CA MET A 68 -5.42 9.73 12.69
C MET A 68 -5.40 9.03 11.34
N ALA A 69 -6.49 8.34 10.97
CA ALA A 69 -6.65 7.67 9.69
C ALA A 69 -6.50 8.64 8.47
N PRO A 70 -5.97 8.16 7.33
CA PRO A 70 -5.42 6.82 7.11
C PRO A 70 -4.00 6.67 7.70
N THR A 71 -3.72 5.49 8.26
CA THR A 71 -2.39 5.03 8.67
C THR A 71 -2.17 3.64 8.11
N VAL A 72 -0.90 3.26 7.91
CA VAL A 72 -0.58 1.90 7.49
C VAL A 72 -0.45 1.02 8.73
N VAL A 73 -1.20 -0.08 8.73
CA VAL A 73 -1.25 -1.02 9.84
C VAL A 73 0.04 -1.82 10.01
N SER A 74 0.28 -2.29 11.24
CA SER A 74 1.48 -3.02 11.67
C SER A 74 1.70 -4.32 10.89
N ILE A 75 0.61 -5.03 10.57
CA ILE A 75 0.63 -6.32 9.84
C ILE A 75 0.88 -6.18 8.33
N SER A 76 0.86 -4.95 7.80
CA SER A 76 1.11 -4.73 6.38
C SER A 76 2.60 -4.85 6.10
N SER A 77 2.98 -5.63 5.08
CA SER A 77 4.39 -5.75 4.67
C SER A 77 4.96 -4.43 4.17
N ARG A 78 6.29 -4.29 4.26
CA ARG A 78 7.03 -3.10 3.81
C ARG A 78 7.96 -3.43 2.66
N GLY A 79 8.23 -2.43 1.83
CA GLY A 79 9.35 -2.46 0.90
C GLY A 79 10.69 -2.19 1.61
N PRO A 80 11.80 -2.11 0.85
CA PRO A 80 11.87 -2.26 -0.61
C PRO A 80 11.60 -3.70 -1.08
N SER A 81 11.32 -3.86 -2.38
CA SER A 81 11.22 -5.20 -2.98
C SER A 81 12.58 -5.90 -2.91
N PRO A 82 12.67 -7.13 -2.35
CA PRO A 82 13.95 -7.85 -2.30
C PRO A 82 14.36 -8.37 -3.69
N ILE A 83 13.45 -8.39 -4.66
CA ILE A 83 13.69 -8.88 -6.03
C ILE A 83 14.18 -7.71 -6.91
N THR A 84 13.54 -6.55 -6.80
CA THR A 84 13.78 -5.38 -7.66
C THR A 84 13.69 -4.10 -6.84
N PRO A 85 14.72 -3.77 -6.03
CA PRO A 85 14.67 -2.67 -5.07
C PRO A 85 14.53 -1.29 -5.72
N ASP A 86 14.89 -1.18 -7.00
CA ASP A 86 14.73 0.01 -7.83
C ASP A 86 13.29 0.23 -8.35
N ILE A 87 12.36 -0.69 -8.04
CA ILE A 87 10.92 -0.51 -8.24
C ILE A 87 10.26 -0.41 -6.86
N LEU A 88 9.68 0.76 -6.59
CA LEU A 88 9.01 1.03 -5.31
C LEU A 88 7.86 0.04 -5.07
N LYS A 89 7.87 -0.60 -3.90
CA LYS A 89 6.75 -1.40 -3.38
C LYS A 89 6.46 -1.05 -1.92
N PRO A 90 5.18 -1.12 -1.48
CA PRO A 90 3.99 -1.39 -2.29
C PRO A 90 3.64 -0.22 -3.24
N ASP A 91 2.70 -0.43 -4.16
CA ASP A 91 2.36 0.58 -5.17
C ASP A 91 1.43 1.68 -4.65
N LEU A 92 0.45 1.27 -3.82
CA LEU A 92 -0.58 2.13 -3.25
C LEU A 92 -1.21 1.45 -2.02
N ALA A 93 -1.89 2.23 -1.19
CA ALA A 93 -2.61 1.76 -0.01
C ALA A 93 -4.14 1.83 -0.21
N ALA A 94 -4.87 0.91 0.44
CA ALA A 94 -6.33 0.88 0.43
C ALA A 94 -6.87 0.33 1.76
N PRO A 95 -8.14 0.58 2.12
CA PRO A 95 -8.73 0.10 3.36
C PRO A 95 -8.62 -1.42 3.50
N GLY A 96 -8.00 -1.87 4.59
CA GLY A 96 -7.83 -3.30 4.90
C GLY A 96 -7.87 -3.62 6.37
N LEU A 97 -8.19 -2.66 7.24
CA LEU A 97 -8.30 -2.85 8.67
C LEU A 97 -9.77 -2.92 9.06
N ASN A 98 -10.15 -3.96 9.80
CA ASN A 98 -11.51 -4.16 10.32
C ASN A 98 -12.59 -4.04 9.24
N ILE A 99 -12.39 -4.74 8.12
CA ILE A 99 -13.32 -4.75 7.00
C ILE A 99 -14.42 -5.78 7.27
N LEU A 100 -15.67 -5.32 7.33
CA LEU A 100 -16.86 -6.15 7.38
C LEU A 100 -17.20 -6.65 5.98
N ALA A 101 -17.28 -7.96 5.79
CA ALA A 101 -17.68 -8.59 4.53
C ALA A 101 -18.52 -9.84 4.77
N ALA A 102 -19.16 -10.34 3.72
CA ALA A 102 -19.92 -11.59 3.76
C ALA A 102 -19.02 -12.75 4.21
N TRP A 103 -19.58 -13.62 5.05
CA TRP A 103 -18.87 -14.74 5.65
C TRP A 103 -19.67 -16.02 5.51
N SER A 104 -18.95 -17.13 5.36
CA SER A 104 -19.61 -18.43 5.31
C SER A 104 -20.12 -18.79 6.71
N PRO A 105 -21.36 -19.29 6.85
CA PRO A 105 -21.82 -19.87 8.12
C PRO A 105 -20.94 -21.04 8.60
N LEU A 106 -20.14 -21.64 7.71
CA LEU A 106 -19.17 -22.69 8.06
C LEU A 106 -17.81 -22.15 8.50
N GLY A 107 -17.58 -20.84 8.42
CA GLY A 107 -16.28 -20.19 8.69
C GLY A 107 -16.02 -19.84 10.16
N GLY A 108 -16.96 -20.15 11.07
CA GLY A 108 -16.89 -19.78 12.49
C GLY A 108 -17.05 -18.27 12.73
N ALA A 109 -17.32 -17.89 13.99
CA ALA A 109 -17.51 -16.49 14.39
C ALA A 109 -16.37 -15.94 15.28
N SER A 110 -15.25 -16.66 15.40
CA SER A 110 -14.06 -16.19 16.11
C SER A 110 -12.81 -16.95 15.65
N ILE A 111 -11.66 -16.61 16.23
CA ILE A 111 -10.41 -17.35 16.01
C ILE A 111 -10.41 -18.77 16.60
N SER A 112 -11.43 -19.14 17.39
CA SER A 112 -11.49 -20.43 18.06
C SER A 112 -12.24 -21.47 17.22
N PRO A 113 -11.65 -22.64 16.94
CA PRO A 113 -12.35 -23.71 16.24
C PRO A 113 -13.45 -24.36 17.09
N TRP A 114 -13.50 -24.06 18.39
CA TRP A 114 -14.50 -24.55 19.34
C TRP A 114 -15.69 -23.58 19.49
N ASP A 115 -15.68 -22.47 18.77
CA ASP A 115 -16.80 -21.54 18.73
C ASP A 115 -17.86 -22.03 17.74
N ASP A 116 -19.02 -22.43 18.26
CA ASP A 116 -20.14 -22.95 17.48
C ASP A 116 -21.05 -21.85 16.91
N ARG A 117 -20.76 -20.58 17.24
CA ARG A 117 -21.49 -19.44 16.70
C ARG A 117 -21.21 -19.29 15.21
N THR A 118 -22.22 -18.84 14.49
CA THR A 118 -22.16 -18.54 13.06
C THR A 118 -22.61 -17.10 12.81
N VAL A 119 -22.07 -16.48 11.75
CA VAL A 119 -22.36 -15.10 11.36
C VAL A 119 -22.44 -15.01 9.85
N ASP A 120 -23.33 -14.16 9.34
CA ASP A 120 -23.46 -13.87 7.90
C ASP A 120 -22.40 -12.88 7.41
N TYR A 121 -21.85 -12.09 8.34
CA TYR A 121 -20.81 -11.10 8.09
C TYR A 121 -19.75 -11.18 9.16
N PHE A 122 -18.50 -10.97 8.75
CA PHE A 122 -17.36 -11.07 9.64
C PHE A 122 -16.38 -9.93 9.38
N VAL A 123 -15.73 -9.49 10.46
CA VAL A 123 -14.76 -8.40 10.44
C VAL A 123 -13.37 -9.00 10.49
N ILE A 124 -12.59 -8.76 9.44
CA ILE A 124 -11.20 -9.21 9.36
C ILE A 124 -10.30 -8.11 8.83
N SER A 125 -9.01 -8.24 9.13
CA SER A 125 -7.96 -7.31 8.75
C SER A 125 -6.92 -7.99 7.89
N GLY A 126 -6.30 -7.22 7.01
CA GLY A 126 -5.17 -7.66 6.19
C GLY A 126 -5.13 -7.00 4.82
N THR A 127 -3.97 -7.13 4.17
CA THR A 127 -3.81 -6.72 2.77
C THR A 127 -4.72 -7.54 1.83
N SER A 128 -5.12 -8.75 2.25
CA SER A 128 -6.16 -9.55 1.61
C SER A 128 -7.51 -8.84 1.52
N MET A 129 -7.79 -7.89 2.42
CA MET A 129 -9.00 -7.05 2.40
C MET A 129 -8.76 -5.73 1.64
N SER A 130 -7.54 -5.18 1.66
CA SER A 130 -7.16 -4.05 0.81
C SER A 130 -7.20 -4.40 -0.69
N CYS A 131 -6.70 -5.58 -1.06
CA CYS A 131 -6.63 -6.06 -2.45
C CYS A 131 -7.99 -5.97 -3.18
N PRO A 132 -9.10 -6.55 -2.69
CA PRO A 132 -10.39 -6.49 -3.38
C PRO A 132 -10.96 -5.07 -3.48
N HIS A 133 -10.64 -4.15 -2.55
CA HIS A 133 -10.99 -2.74 -2.74
C HIS A 133 -10.29 -2.15 -3.97
N VAL A 134 -8.98 -2.38 -4.11
CA VAL A 134 -8.21 -1.94 -5.29
C VAL A 134 -8.73 -2.62 -6.55
N THR A 135 -9.03 -3.92 -6.51
CA THR A 135 -9.62 -4.65 -7.64
C THR A 135 -10.95 -4.04 -8.08
N GLY A 136 -11.84 -3.71 -7.13
CA GLY A 136 -13.12 -3.07 -7.43
C GLY A 136 -12.94 -1.70 -8.09
N VAL A 137 -12.01 -0.89 -7.60
CA VAL A 137 -11.71 0.42 -8.19
C VAL A 137 -11.04 0.27 -9.56
N ALA A 138 -10.12 -0.67 -9.74
CA ALA A 138 -9.51 -0.96 -11.03
C ALA A 138 -10.55 -1.41 -12.07
N ALA A 139 -11.50 -2.26 -11.67
CA ALA A 139 -12.61 -2.68 -12.52
C ALA A 139 -13.54 -1.51 -12.87
N PHE A 140 -13.82 -0.63 -11.90
CA PHE A 140 -14.58 0.60 -12.12
C PHE A 140 -13.91 1.53 -13.14
N VAL A 141 -12.60 1.75 -13.01
CA VAL A 141 -11.82 2.52 -13.99
C VAL A 141 -11.80 1.82 -15.36
N LYS A 142 -11.63 0.49 -15.42
CA LYS A 142 -11.69 -0.28 -16.67
C LYS A 142 -13.05 -0.18 -17.35
N ALA A 143 -14.15 -0.16 -16.58
CA ALA A 143 -15.49 0.01 -17.13
C ALA A 143 -15.68 1.40 -17.74
N ALA A 144 -15.13 2.45 -17.10
CA ALA A 144 -15.14 3.81 -17.64
C ALA A 144 -14.19 3.99 -18.84
N HIS A 145 -13.08 3.23 -18.87
CA HIS A 145 -12.06 3.28 -19.92
C HIS A 145 -11.75 1.89 -20.50
N PRO A 146 -12.66 1.31 -21.32
CA PRO A 146 -12.53 -0.07 -21.78
C PRO A 146 -11.27 -0.37 -22.59
N SER A 147 -10.68 0.63 -23.25
CA SER A 147 -9.46 0.50 -24.06
C SER A 147 -8.16 0.58 -23.25
N TRP A 148 -8.21 0.98 -21.98
CA TRP A 148 -6.99 1.13 -21.18
C TRP A 148 -6.35 -0.22 -20.87
N SER A 149 -5.01 -0.25 -20.97
CA SER A 149 -4.19 -1.37 -20.57
C SER A 149 -4.18 -1.52 -19.03
N PRO A 150 -3.76 -2.67 -18.49
CA PRO A 150 -3.53 -2.82 -17.05
C PRO A 150 -2.56 -1.78 -16.49
N ALA A 151 -1.47 -1.47 -17.21
CA ALA A 151 -0.50 -0.45 -16.80
C ALA A 151 -1.11 0.96 -16.77
N ALA A 152 -1.97 1.31 -17.74
CA ALA A 152 -2.69 2.57 -17.76
C ALA A 152 -3.61 2.73 -16.54
N ILE A 153 -4.35 1.67 -16.18
CA ILE A 153 -5.22 1.67 -15.00
C ILE A 153 -4.39 1.80 -13.72
N MET A 154 -3.34 0.99 -13.59
CA MET A 154 -2.42 1.07 -12.46
C MET A 154 -1.83 2.48 -12.31
N SER A 155 -1.39 3.09 -13.41
CA SER A 155 -0.90 4.46 -13.42
C SER A 155 -1.96 5.45 -12.94
N ALA A 156 -3.20 5.32 -13.40
CA ALA A 156 -4.28 6.20 -12.96
C ALA A 156 -4.47 6.09 -11.44
N LEU A 157 -4.57 4.88 -10.90
CA LEU A 157 -4.73 4.64 -9.47
C LEU A 157 -3.58 5.22 -8.63
N MET A 158 -2.34 5.04 -9.08
CA MET A 158 -1.14 5.49 -8.38
C MET A 158 -0.98 7.02 -8.42
N THR A 159 -1.06 7.61 -9.61
CA THR A 159 -0.80 9.05 -9.81
C THR A 159 -1.89 9.94 -9.21
N THR A 160 -3.09 9.42 -9.00
CA THR A 160 -4.20 10.15 -8.37
C THR A 160 -4.41 9.80 -6.90
N ALA A 161 -3.59 8.91 -6.33
CA ALA A 161 -3.69 8.54 -4.92
C ALA A 161 -3.52 9.76 -4.00
N THR A 162 -4.27 9.78 -2.90
CA THR A 162 -4.13 10.79 -1.86
C THR A 162 -2.85 10.55 -1.06
N ILE A 163 -1.97 11.54 -1.03
CA ILE A 163 -0.69 11.46 -0.32
C ILE A 163 -0.95 11.21 1.17
N MET A 164 -0.32 10.17 1.71
CA MET A 164 -0.35 9.86 3.14
C MET A 164 0.76 10.59 3.89
N ASP A 165 0.52 10.87 5.17
CA ASP A 165 1.46 11.58 6.04
C ASP A 165 2.61 10.66 6.47
N SER A 166 3.83 10.96 6.03
CA SER A 166 5.02 10.18 6.40
C SER A 166 5.37 10.29 7.90
N ARG A 167 4.90 11.33 8.60
CA ARG A 167 5.12 11.45 10.05
C ARG A 167 4.34 10.41 10.84
N LYS A 168 3.28 9.86 10.23
CA LYS A 168 2.45 8.78 10.80
C LYS A 168 2.91 7.39 10.35
N ASN A 169 3.87 7.31 9.45
CA ASN A 169 4.30 6.06 8.80
C ASN A 169 5.81 6.10 8.63
N ALA A 170 6.55 5.47 9.55
CA ALA A 170 8.01 5.57 9.62
C ALA A 170 8.70 5.17 8.30
N ASP A 171 8.19 4.14 7.61
CA ASP A 171 8.76 3.65 6.35
C ASP A 171 8.29 4.46 5.12
N ALA A 172 7.47 5.50 5.32
CA ALA A 172 6.96 6.40 4.30
C ALA A 172 6.47 5.67 3.03
N LYS A 173 7.13 5.91 1.89
CA LYS A 173 6.77 5.33 0.58
C LYS A 173 6.93 3.81 0.53
N PHE A 174 7.78 3.22 1.38
CA PHE A 174 7.88 1.76 1.52
C PHE A 174 6.73 1.16 2.36
N ALA A 175 5.89 1.99 3.00
CA ALA A 175 4.66 1.55 3.67
C ALA A 175 3.42 1.69 2.78
N TYR A 176 3.25 2.80 2.08
CA TYR A 176 2.01 3.14 1.36
C TYR A 176 2.15 3.42 -0.13
N GLY A 177 3.36 3.33 -0.69
CA GLY A 177 3.60 3.62 -2.09
C GLY A 177 3.17 5.04 -2.48
N SER A 178 2.35 5.14 -3.51
CA SER A 178 1.87 6.43 -4.02
C SER A 178 0.98 7.15 -3.00
N GLY A 179 0.22 6.42 -2.19
CA GLY A 179 -0.71 6.95 -1.19
C GLY A 179 -1.98 6.12 -1.10
N GLN A 180 -3.00 6.64 -0.42
CA GLN A 180 -4.31 5.99 -0.34
C GLN A 180 -5.09 6.17 -1.64
N ILE A 181 -5.68 5.09 -2.13
CA ILE A 181 -6.50 5.07 -3.35
C ILE A 181 -7.62 6.13 -3.32
N ASP A 182 -7.80 6.84 -4.44
CA ASP A 182 -8.90 7.80 -4.66
C ASP A 182 -9.68 7.38 -5.93
N PRO A 183 -10.83 6.68 -5.78
CA PRO A 183 -11.56 6.10 -6.90
C PRO A 183 -12.06 7.15 -7.90
N LEU A 184 -12.49 8.32 -7.41
CA LEU A 184 -13.11 9.34 -8.26
C LEU A 184 -12.06 10.07 -9.09
N LYS A 185 -10.90 10.39 -8.51
CA LYS A 185 -9.80 11.02 -9.27
C LYS A 185 -9.19 10.07 -10.29
N ALA A 186 -9.13 8.77 -10.00
CA ALA A 186 -8.58 7.78 -10.92
C ALA A 186 -9.35 7.66 -12.24
N LEU A 187 -10.61 8.12 -12.30
CA LEU A 187 -11.35 8.19 -13.56
C LEU A 187 -10.77 9.20 -14.54
N ASN A 188 -10.13 10.26 -14.07
CA ASN A 188 -9.63 11.35 -14.93
C ASN A 188 -8.23 11.79 -14.47
N PRO A 189 -7.20 10.93 -14.64
CA PRO A 189 -5.84 11.21 -14.17
C PRO A 189 -5.12 12.28 -14.99
N GLY A 190 -5.64 12.62 -16.17
CA GLY A 190 -5.03 13.56 -17.13
C GLY A 190 -3.84 12.95 -17.88
N LEU A 191 -2.86 12.44 -17.15
CA LEU A 191 -1.72 11.71 -17.66
C LEU A 191 -1.66 10.28 -17.14
N ILE A 192 -1.10 9.38 -17.93
CA ILE A 192 -0.76 8.03 -17.52
C ILE A 192 0.63 7.62 -18.00
N TYR A 193 1.32 6.80 -17.20
CA TYR A 193 2.49 6.03 -17.58
C TYR A 193 2.01 4.69 -18.12
N ASN A 194 2.00 4.54 -19.45
CA ASN A 194 1.55 3.31 -20.09
C ASN A 194 2.74 2.37 -20.36
N ALA A 195 2.51 1.07 -20.26
CA ALA A 195 3.48 0.04 -20.59
C ALA A 195 2.76 -1.12 -21.27
N SER A 196 3.44 -1.74 -22.23
CA SER A 196 3.00 -2.93 -22.95
C SER A 196 3.51 -4.20 -22.27
N GLU A 197 2.95 -5.35 -22.63
CA GLU A 197 3.46 -6.66 -22.20
C GLU A 197 4.94 -6.84 -22.56
N ALA A 198 5.35 -6.38 -23.75
CA ALA A 198 6.73 -6.45 -24.20
C ALA A 198 7.69 -5.69 -23.26
N ASP A 199 7.25 -4.60 -22.64
CA ASP A 199 8.08 -3.85 -21.68
C ASP A 199 8.35 -4.67 -20.41
N TYR A 200 7.35 -5.38 -19.89
CA TYR A 200 7.49 -6.26 -18.72
C TYR A 200 8.25 -7.55 -19.02
N VAL A 201 8.11 -8.10 -20.23
CA VAL A 201 8.90 -9.27 -20.65
C VAL A 201 10.37 -8.91 -20.83
N ASN A 202 10.66 -7.71 -21.37
CA ASN A 202 12.01 -7.22 -21.57
C ASN A 202 12.67 -6.72 -20.28
N PHE A 203 11.91 -6.40 -19.24
CA PHE A 203 12.42 -5.87 -17.98
C PHE A 203 13.41 -6.82 -17.27
N PRO A 204 13.07 -8.09 -16.93
CA PRO A 204 14.01 -9.00 -16.27
C PRO A 204 15.22 -9.33 -17.15
N ARG A 205 14.99 -9.43 -18.47
CA ARG A 205 16.03 -9.69 -19.48
C ARG A 205 17.10 -8.60 -19.46
N LYS A 206 16.66 -7.35 -19.30
CA LYS A 206 17.52 -6.16 -19.22
C LYS A 206 18.30 -6.07 -17.92
N GLU A 207 17.73 -6.54 -16.81
CA GLU A 207 18.41 -6.62 -15.50
C GLU A 207 19.49 -7.72 -15.42
N GLY A 208 19.68 -8.51 -16.48
CA GLY A 208 20.72 -9.55 -16.55
C GLY A 208 20.24 -10.95 -16.22
N ASP A 209 18.92 -11.16 -16.06
CA ASP A 209 18.34 -12.48 -15.86
C ASP A 209 18.31 -13.26 -17.18
N ASN A 210 19.32 -14.10 -17.35
CA ASN A 210 19.57 -14.82 -18.59
C ASN A 210 18.65 -16.05 -18.70
N THR A 211 17.44 -15.80 -19.17
CA THR A 211 16.52 -16.73 -19.85
C THR A 211 15.65 -17.69 -19.02
N THR A 212 15.93 -18.04 -17.75
CA THR A 212 15.07 -19.02 -17.05
C THR A 212 13.79 -18.38 -16.50
N LEU A 213 13.88 -17.32 -15.70
CA LEU A 213 12.69 -16.65 -15.16
C LEU A 213 11.89 -15.93 -16.25
N ALA A 214 12.58 -15.28 -17.20
CA ALA A 214 11.92 -14.66 -18.33
C ALA A 214 11.13 -15.66 -19.19
N ARG A 215 11.62 -16.89 -19.42
CA ARG A 215 10.88 -17.95 -20.13
C ARG A 215 9.73 -18.50 -19.30
N ILE A 216 9.92 -18.68 -17.99
CA ILE A 216 8.85 -19.13 -17.08
C ILE A 216 7.70 -18.10 -17.08
N ILE A 217 8.02 -16.81 -17.05
CA ILE A 217 7.03 -15.72 -17.01
C ILE A 217 6.35 -15.52 -18.36
N SER A 218 7.10 -15.50 -19.46
CA SER A 218 6.54 -15.29 -20.81
C SER A 218 5.86 -16.54 -21.39
N GLY A 219 6.20 -17.73 -20.89
CA GLY A 219 5.74 -19.00 -21.47
C GLY A 219 6.26 -19.26 -22.89
N ASP A 220 7.17 -18.42 -23.39
CA ASP A 220 7.76 -18.54 -24.72
C ASP A 220 9.19 -19.08 -24.66
N ASN A 221 9.65 -19.66 -25.76
CA ASN A 221 11.02 -20.18 -25.92
C ASN A 221 11.92 -19.18 -26.66
N SER A 222 11.53 -17.90 -26.72
CA SER A 222 12.24 -16.90 -27.52
C SER A 222 13.65 -16.65 -26.97
N THR A 223 14.65 -16.69 -27.85
CA THR A 223 16.00 -16.23 -27.55
C THR A 223 16.07 -14.72 -27.78
N CYS A 224 16.58 -13.99 -26.80
CA CYS A 224 16.63 -12.53 -26.88
C CYS A 224 17.77 -12.09 -27.80
N PRO A 225 17.51 -11.24 -28.81
CA PRO A 225 18.55 -10.76 -29.70
C PRO A 225 19.34 -9.56 -29.14
N SER A 226 18.89 -8.93 -28.05
CA SER A 226 19.51 -7.69 -27.54
C SER A 226 20.55 -7.96 -26.45
N ASN A 227 21.81 -7.60 -26.75
CA ASN A 227 22.92 -7.57 -25.78
C ASN A 227 22.92 -6.30 -24.90
N GLU A 228 21.91 -5.44 -25.01
CA GLU A 228 21.82 -4.21 -24.24
C GLU A 228 21.19 -4.49 -22.87
N LEU A 229 22.03 -4.49 -21.83
CA LEU A 229 21.57 -4.42 -20.45
C LEU A 229 20.83 -3.11 -20.24
N GLY A 230 19.63 -3.19 -19.67
CA GLY A 230 18.86 -2.02 -19.25
C GLY A 230 18.78 -1.99 -17.74
N LYS A 231 18.30 -0.87 -17.20
CA LYS A 231 18.17 -0.71 -15.75
C LYS A 231 16.73 -0.95 -15.34
N ALA A 232 16.52 -1.43 -14.12
CA ALA A 232 15.19 -1.63 -13.55
C ALA A 232 14.30 -0.39 -13.75
N TRP A 233 14.89 0.76 -13.49
CA TRP A 233 14.21 2.04 -13.54
C TRP A 233 13.97 2.59 -14.95
N ASP A 234 14.33 1.87 -16.02
CA ASP A 234 13.95 2.21 -17.39
C ASP A 234 12.52 1.77 -17.71
N LEU A 235 11.92 0.90 -16.88
CA LEU A 235 10.49 0.58 -16.96
C LEU A 235 9.68 1.87 -16.80
N ASN A 236 8.69 2.07 -17.67
CA ASN A 236 7.81 3.25 -17.64
C ASN A 236 6.81 3.18 -16.49
N TYR A 237 7.33 3.19 -15.26
CA TYR A 237 6.60 2.95 -14.03
C TYR A 237 6.20 4.28 -13.36
N PRO A 238 5.02 4.39 -12.71
CA PRO A 238 4.52 5.65 -12.13
C PRO A 238 5.29 6.18 -10.91
N THR A 239 6.39 5.53 -10.52
CA THR A 239 7.23 5.92 -9.39
C THR A 239 8.71 5.83 -9.76
N PHE A 240 9.52 6.47 -8.93
CA PHE A 240 10.98 6.49 -9.04
C PHE A 240 11.54 5.94 -7.73
N ALA A 241 12.38 4.91 -7.82
CA ALA A 241 13.13 4.37 -6.70
C ALA A 241 14.56 4.07 -7.16
N LEU A 242 15.49 4.21 -6.23
CA LEU A 242 16.91 4.00 -6.47
C LEU A 242 17.50 3.37 -5.21
N SER A 243 18.03 2.17 -5.33
CA SER A 243 18.78 1.50 -4.28
C SER A 243 20.23 1.97 -4.31
N LEU A 244 20.74 2.41 -3.17
CA LEU A 244 22.11 2.93 -3.03
C LEU A 244 22.78 2.29 -1.84
N LEU A 245 24.10 2.11 -1.94
CA LEU A 245 24.93 1.81 -0.78
C LEU A 245 25.36 3.12 -0.11
N ASP A 246 25.47 3.10 1.21
CA ASP A 246 25.88 4.27 1.98
C ASP A 246 27.26 4.78 1.53
N GLY A 247 27.34 6.07 1.23
CA GLY A 247 28.57 6.74 0.81
C GLY A 247 28.82 6.77 -0.71
N GLU A 248 27.96 6.17 -1.53
CA GLU A 248 28.09 6.24 -2.98
C GLU A 248 27.59 7.57 -3.56
N THR A 249 28.38 8.18 -4.45
CA THR A 249 27.89 9.27 -5.30
C THR A 249 27.21 8.67 -6.51
N VAL A 250 25.93 9.00 -6.71
CA VAL A 250 25.14 8.45 -7.82
C VAL A 250 24.64 9.54 -8.75
N MET A 251 24.64 9.22 -10.04
CA MET A 251 23.92 9.97 -11.07
C MET A 251 23.05 8.97 -11.82
N ALA A 252 21.74 9.06 -11.61
CA ALA A 252 20.75 8.19 -12.22
C ALA A 252 19.78 9.01 -13.08
N THR A 253 19.50 8.51 -14.29
CA THR A 253 18.54 9.10 -15.22
C THR A 253 17.37 8.14 -15.37
N PHE A 254 16.16 8.64 -15.17
CA PHE A 254 14.92 7.88 -15.20
C PHE A 254 14.09 8.29 -16.42
N PRO A 255 14.19 7.57 -17.55
CA PRO A 255 13.37 7.88 -18.72
C PRO A 255 11.90 7.54 -18.42
N ARG A 256 10.99 8.46 -18.75
CA ARG A 256 9.54 8.23 -18.64
C ARG A 256 8.82 8.78 -19.86
N THR A 257 7.77 8.07 -20.25
CA THR A 257 6.85 8.47 -21.32
C THR A 257 5.46 8.60 -20.71
N VAL A 258 4.88 9.79 -20.79
CA VAL A 258 3.51 10.04 -20.31
C VAL A 258 2.57 10.22 -21.51
N THR A 259 1.40 9.61 -21.41
CA THR A 259 0.34 9.72 -22.42
C THR A 259 -0.78 10.59 -21.87
N ASN A 260 -1.20 11.60 -22.63
CA ASN A 260 -2.36 12.42 -22.29
C ASN A 260 -3.66 11.64 -22.57
N VAL A 261 -4.46 11.46 -21.52
CA VAL A 261 -5.80 10.85 -21.56
C VAL A 261 -6.89 11.83 -21.09
N GLY A 262 -6.52 13.08 -20.81
CA GLY A 262 -7.42 14.17 -20.49
C GLY A 262 -7.84 14.98 -21.71
N THR A 263 -8.13 16.26 -21.49
CA THR A 263 -8.55 17.17 -22.55
C THR A 263 -7.47 17.37 -23.61
N PRO A 264 -7.80 17.32 -24.91
CA PRO A 264 -6.86 17.64 -25.97
C PRO A 264 -6.26 19.04 -25.80
N LYS A 265 -4.96 19.20 -26.06
CA LYS A 265 -4.22 20.47 -26.03
C LYS A 265 -4.11 21.16 -24.65
N SER A 266 -4.13 20.40 -23.55
CA SER A 266 -3.75 20.93 -22.23
C SER A 266 -2.23 21.11 -22.12
N LYS A 267 -1.78 22.28 -21.65
CA LYS A 267 -0.39 22.47 -21.19
C LYS A 267 -0.25 21.93 -19.77
N GLN A 268 0.85 21.25 -19.49
CA GLN A 268 1.10 20.61 -18.20
C GLN A 268 2.47 21.01 -17.66
N HIS A 269 2.46 21.72 -16.53
CA HIS A 269 3.69 22.14 -15.88
C HIS A 269 4.32 20.99 -15.10
N LEU A 270 5.60 20.70 -15.38
CA LEU A 270 6.37 19.74 -14.61
C LEU A 270 6.93 20.42 -13.36
N LEU A 271 6.53 19.94 -12.18
CA LEU A 271 7.04 20.41 -10.90
C LEU A 271 7.96 19.33 -10.33
N CYS A 272 9.26 19.65 -10.22
CA CYS A 272 10.23 18.77 -9.62
C CYS A 272 10.76 19.36 -8.33
N LYS A 273 10.60 18.59 -7.25
CA LYS A 273 11.01 18.97 -5.90
C LYS A 273 12.14 18.08 -5.45
N GLY A 274 13.35 18.63 -5.42
CA GLY A 274 14.51 17.98 -4.81
C GLY A 274 14.46 18.01 -3.29
N PHE A 275 15.29 17.18 -2.66
CA PHE A 275 15.56 17.24 -1.23
C PHE A 275 16.91 17.90 -1.00
N ASN A 276 17.10 18.55 0.16
CA ASN A 276 18.28 19.40 0.43
C ASN A 276 19.65 18.75 0.19
N ALA A 277 19.75 17.41 0.18
CA ALA A 277 20.98 16.66 -0.04
C ALA A 277 21.12 16.02 -1.44
N ILE A 278 20.06 16.00 -2.26
CA ILE A 278 20.05 15.34 -3.58
C ILE A 278 19.37 16.27 -4.59
N PRO A 279 20.14 16.94 -5.48
CA PRO A 279 19.56 17.76 -6.54
C PRO A 279 18.83 16.85 -7.53
N ILE A 280 17.56 17.16 -7.80
CA ILE A 280 16.74 16.47 -8.79
C ILE A 280 16.46 17.45 -9.92
N HIS A 281 16.86 17.08 -11.13
CA HIS A 281 16.57 17.83 -12.34
C HIS A 281 15.64 17.01 -13.22
N CYS A 282 14.63 17.68 -13.78
CA CYS A 282 13.69 17.07 -14.70
C CYS A 282 13.74 17.82 -16.02
N TYR A 283 13.75 17.09 -17.12
CA TYR A 283 13.82 17.64 -18.47
C TYR A 283 12.71 17.05 -19.33
N CYS A 284 12.04 17.90 -20.10
CA CYS A 284 10.96 17.52 -21.02
C CYS A 284 11.54 17.51 -22.43
N THR A 285 11.74 16.33 -23.04
CA THR A 285 12.48 16.23 -24.31
C THR A 285 11.60 16.21 -25.57
N THR A 286 10.28 16.00 -25.48
CA THR A 286 9.37 16.23 -26.64
C THR A 286 7.89 16.33 -26.24
N ILE A 287 7.25 17.47 -26.49
CA ILE A 287 5.80 17.59 -26.76
C ILE A 287 5.66 18.43 -28.03
N SER A 288 4.82 18.00 -28.96
CA SER A 288 4.56 18.68 -30.23
C SER A 288 4.09 20.14 -30.05
N SER A 289 4.99 21.09 -30.31
CA SER A 289 4.82 22.51 -30.74
C SER A 289 3.93 23.47 -29.92
N PHE A 290 4.49 24.60 -29.41
CA PHE A 290 4.26 26.00 -29.87
C PHE A 290 5.02 27.05 -29.01
N LEU A 291 5.38 28.18 -29.65
CA LEU A 291 6.40 29.22 -29.33
C LEU A 291 6.12 30.24 -28.18
N LEU A 292 7.24 30.70 -27.58
CA LEU A 292 7.66 32.04 -27.05
C LEU A 292 6.80 32.73 -25.95
N THR A 293 7.28 33.49 -24.95
CA THR A 293 8.55 34.16 -24.60
C THR A 293 8.48 34.54 -23.09
N GLY A 294 9.62 34.55 -22.36
CA GLY A 294 9.88 35.53 -21.30
C GLY A 294 9.81 35.11 -19.81
N TRP A 295 11.01 34.97 -19.21
CA TRP A 295 11.42 35.31 -17.82
C TRP A 295 11.15 34.40 -16.59
N ARG A 296 12.31 34.01 -15.99
CA ARG A 296 12.74 33.73 -14.60
C ARG A 296 11.82 33.02 -13.59
N GLY A 297 11.88 31.71 -13.69
CA GLY A 297 11.67 30.63 -12.72
C GLY A 297 11.74 29.34 -13.54
N GLU A 298 12.41 28.26 -13.11
CA GLU A 298 12.44 27.01 -13.89
C GLU A 298 11.08 26.29 -13.80
N ILE A 299 10.08 26.92 -14.40
CA ILE A 299 8.84 26.29 -14.85
C ILE A 299 9.16 25.83 -16.26
N ILE A 300 9.43 24.54 -16.42
CA ILE A 300 9.54 23.95 -17.74
C ILE A 300 8.12 23.85 -18.29
N HIS A 301 7.84 24.64 -19.33
CA HIS A 301 6.59 24.56 -20.06
C HIS A 301 6.56 23.26 -20.87
N CYS A 302 5.83 22.29 -20.35
CA CYS A 302 5.08 21.34 -21.17
C CYS A 302 3.58 21.77 -21.05
#